data_AF-A0A815NFU1-F1
#
_entry.id   AF-A0A815NFU1-F1
#
_cell.length_a   1.000
_cell.length_b   1.000
_cell.length_c   1.000
_cell.angle_alpha   90.00
_cell.angle_beta   90.00
_cell.angle_gamma   90.00
#
_symmetry.space_group_name_H-M   'P 1'
#
loop_
_entity.id
_entity.type
_entity.pdbx_description
1 polymer ?
#
loop_
_entity_poly.entity_id
_entity_poly.type
_entity_poly.pdbx_seq_one_letter_code
_entity_poly.pdbx_strand_id
1 'polypeptide(L)'
;MFLLEEKQQTIINEPETNFAIIREQICSMFQTNIALDKFVKVITQVQLRPEQEMELCKIILNMCAEQHTYKCSFGLLGEELCEARKEYVQHFEKIFQDQYEIAHSLENMKLKNVAKFFAHLLRTNAIS
;
A
#
# COMPACT_ATOMS: atom_id res chain seq x y z
N MET A 1 19.42 8.56 -18.79
CA MET A 1 19.59 9.97 -18.39
C MET A 1 18.20 10.57 -18.16
N PHE A 2 17.67 10.42 -16.94
CA PHE A 2 16.88 11.45 -16.26
C PHE A 2 17.15 11.24 -14.78
N LEU A 3 17.64 12.30 -14.17
CA LEU A 3 18.31 12.34 -12.88
C LEU A 3 17.29 12.05 -11.78
N LEU A 4 17.50 10.98 -11.00
CA LEU A 4 16.94 10.90 -9.66
C LEU A 4 17.73 11.91 -8.82
N GLU A 5 17.35 13.18 -8.90
CA GLU A 5 17.75 14.16 -7.91
C GLU A 5 17.31 13.63 -6.55
N GLU A 6 18.28 13.37 -5.69
CA GLU A 6 18.11 13.16 -4.26
C GLU A 6 17.54 14.43 -3.63
N LYS A 7 16.26 14.72 -3.87
CA LYS A 7 15.52 15.60 -2.98
C LYS A 7 15.27 14.80 -1.71
N GLN A 8 16.20 14.96 -0.75
CA GLN A 8 15.87 14.88 0.67
C GLN A 8 14.61 15.72 0.85
N GLN A 9 13.46 15.05 0.91
CA GLN A 9 12.19 15.72 1.06
C GLN A 9 12.20 16.37 2.43
N THR A 10 12.39 17.68 2.43
CA THR A 10 11.94 18.55 3.49
C THR A 10 10.47 18.22 3.71
N ILE A 11 10.18 17.46 4.75
CA ILE A 11 8.83 17.22 5.25
C ILE A 11 8.30 18.60 5.59
N ILE A 12 7.45 19.15 4.70
CA ILE A 12 6.79 20.42 4.92
C ILE A 12 5.76 20.15 6.01
N ASN A 13 5.65 21.01 7.02
CA ASN A 13 4.78 20.80 8.20
C ASN A 13 3.26 20.84 7.89
N GLU A 14 2.86 20.60 6.64
CA GLU A 14 1.47 20.51 6.22
C GLU A 14 1.12 19.04 5.84
N PRO A 15 0.20 18.40 6.58
CA PRO A 15 -0.11 16.97 6.42
C PRO A 15 -0.77 16.63 5.07
N GLU A 16 -1.40 17.60 4.39
CA GLU A 16 -2.01 17.39 3.07
C GLU A 16 -0.95 17.34 1.96
N THR A 17 0.01 18.27 2.01
CA THR A 17 1.15 18.31 1.10
C THR A 17 2.01 17.06 1.23
N ASN A 18 2.21 16.56 2.46
CA ASN A 18 2.94 15.31 2.70
C ASN A 18 2.25 14.07 2.10
N PHE A 19 0.91 14.01 2.15
CA PHE A 19 0.19 12.87 1.59
C PHE A 19 0.21 12.84 0.05
N ALA A 20 0.11 14.01 -0.59
CA ALA A 20 0.26 14.12 -2.04
C ALA A 20 1.64 13.61 -2.49
N ILE A 21 2.69 14.00 -1.78
CA ILE A 21 4.06 13.55 -2.01
C ILE A 21 4.19 12.03 -1.84
N ILE A 22 3.63 11.46 -0.76
CA ILE A 22 3.69 10.02 -0.50
C ILE A 22 3.01 9.24 -1.62
N ARG A 23 1.86 9.70 -2.11
CA ARG A 23 1.14 9.08 -3.23
C ARG A 23 1.96 9.08 -4.51
N GLU A 24 2.61 10.19 -4.86
CA GLU A 24 3.51 10.25 -6.01
C GLU A 24 4.72 9.32 -5.87
N GLN A 25 5.31 9.26 -4.67
CA GLN A 25 6.41 8.35 -4.38
C GLN A 25 6.00 6.90 -4.57
N ILE A 26 4.85 6.49 -4.03
CA ILE A 26 4.32 5.13 -4.18
C ILE A 26 4.22 4.76 -5.65
N CYS A 27 3.55 5.59 -6.45
CA CYS A 27 3.42 5.36 -7.89
C CYS A 27 4.79 5.20 -8.58
N SER A 28 5.76 6.05 -8.24
CA SER A 28 7.13 6.00 -8.78
C SER A 28 7.90 4.73 -8.36
N MET A 29 7.79 4.32 -7.09
CA MET A 29 8.50 3.14 -6.56
C MET A 29 8.06 1.84 -7.25
N PHE A 30 6.78 1.71 -7.57
CA PHE A 30 6.25 0.54 -8.27
C PHE A 30 6.57 0.53 -9.78
N GLN A 31 6.76 1.71 -10.39
CA GLN A 31 7.22 1.81 -11.79
C GLN A 31 8.70 1.47 -11.95
N THR A 32 9.53 1.84 -10.97
CA THR A 32 10.98 1.68 -11.00
C THR A 32 11.47 0.38 -10.35
N ASN A 33 10.54 -0.41 -9.77
CA ASN A 33 10.84 -1.65 -9.06
C ASN A 33 11.86 -1.45 -7.92
N ILE A 34 11.87 -0.26 -7.31
CA ILE A 34 12.77 0.11 -6.21
C ILE A 34 12.34 -0.59 -4.91
N ALA A 35 13.32 -0.93 -4.08
CA ALA A 35 13.19 -1.73 -2.85
C ALA A 35 12.11 -1.19 -1.88
N LEU A 36 11.16 -2.07 -1.54
CA LEU A 36 10.06 -1.88 -0.59
C LEU A 36 10.52 -1.30 0.75
N ASP A 37 11.73 -1.70 1.19
CA ASP A 37 12.37 -1.26 2.42
C ASP A 37 12.46 0.27 2.55
N LYS A 38 12.61 0.99 1.43
CA LYS A 38 12.67 2.46 1.45
C LYS A 38 11.30 3.07 1.73
N PHE A 39 10.25 2.48 1.16
CA PHE A 39 8.90 2.97 1.33
C PHE A 39 8.42 2.80 2.78
N VAL A 40 8.60 1.61 3.35
CA VAL A 40 8.19 1.34 4.73
C VAL A 40 8.92 2.24 5.71
N LYS A 41 10.22 2.51 5.49
CA LYS A 41 10.97 3.48 6.30
C LYS A 41 10.39 4.88 6.24
N VAL A 42 10.04 5.38 5.06
CA VAL A 42 9.41 6.71 4.90
C VAL A 42 8.05 6.75 5.60
N ILE A 43 7.21 5.75 5.37
CA ILE A 43 5.86 5.67 5.96
C ILE A 43 5.91 5.61 7.49
N THR A 44 6.85 4.83 8.04
CA THR A 44 7.01 4.69 9.49
C THR A 44 7.45 6.00 10.15
N GLN A 45 8.23 6.82 9.45
CA GLN A 45 8.72 8.12 9.91
C GLN A 45 7.68 9.24 9.80
N VAL A 46 6.66 9.09 8.94
CA VAL A 46 5.60 10.09 8.78
C VAL A 46 4.45 9.81 9.76
N GLN A 47 3.93 10.87 10.38
CA GLN A 47 2.65 10.82 11.10
C GLN A 47 1.53 11.10 10.12
N LEU A 48 0.83 10.04 9.73
CA LEU A 48 -0.39 10.12 8.93
C LEU A 48 -1.60 10.23 9.85
N ARG A 49 -2.63 10.95 9.38
CA ARG A 49 -3.95 10.90 10.02
C ARG A 49 -4.60 9.53 9.71
N PRO A 50 -5.47 9.00 10.59
CA PRO A 50 -6.14 7.71 10.34
C PRO A 50 -6.84 7.64 8.97
N GLU A 51 -7.45 8.74 8.52
CA GLU A 51 -8.09 8.84 7.20
C GLU A 51 -7.09 8.65 6.04
N GLN A 52 -5.87 9.16 6.20
CA GLN A 52 -4.80 9.04 5.21
C GLN A 52 -4.17 7.64 5.23
N GLU A 53 -4.09 7.00 6.40
CA GLU A 53 -3.64 5.61 6.55
C GLU A 53 -4.59 4.65 5.83
N MET A 54 -5.91 4.87 5.96
CA MET A 54 -6.91 4.11 5.22
C MET A 54 -6.75 4.28 3.70
N GLU A 55 -6.66 5.53 3.23
CA GLU A 55 -6.51 5.82 1.80
C GLU A 55 -5.21 5.24 1.23
N LEU A 56 -4.14 5.26 2.02
CA LEU A 56 -2.89 4.61 1.67
C LEU A 56 -3.07 3.10 1.42
N CYS A 57 -3.72 2.39 2.34
CA CYS A 57 -3.96 0.96 2.20
C CYS A 57 -4.80 0.65 0.95
N LYS A 58 -5.80 1.47 0.65
CA LYS A 58 -6.60 1.37 -0.58
C LYS A 58 -5.75 1.60 -1.84
N ILE A 59 -4.87 2.60 -1.84
CA ILE A 59 -3.98 2.87 -2.98
C ILE A 59 -3.10 1.65 -3.27
N ILE A 60 -2.49 1.05 -2.24
CA ILE A 60 -1.67 -0.15 -2.38
C ILE A 60 -2.48 -1.31 -2.99
N LEU A 61 -3.70 -1.54 -2.48
CA LEU A 61 -4.55 -2.61 -2.99
C LEU A 61 -5.01 -2.36 -4.44
N ASN A 62 -5.45 -1.15 -4.76
CA ASN A 62 -5.86 -0.78 -6.11
C ASN A 62 -4.72 -0.98 -7.11
N MET A 63 -3.51 -0.58 -6.73
CA MET A 63 -2.32 -0.80 -7.56
C MET A 63 -2.01 -2.28 -7.77
N CYS A 64 -2.21 -3.12 -6.73
CA CYS A 64 -2.10 -4.56 -6.83
C CYS A 64 -3.16 -5.14 -7.79
N ALA A 65 -4.40 -4.68 -7.69
CA ALA A 65 -5.52 -5.12 -8.49
C ALA A 65 -5.30 -4.83 -10.00
N GLU A 66 -4.78 -3.65 -10.34
CA GLU A 66 -4.52 -3.22 -11.73
C GLU A 66 -3.31 -3.92 -12.39
N GLN A 67 -2.51 -4.70 -11.67
CA GLN A 67 -1.39 -5.42 -12.30
C GLN A 67 -1.88 -6.54 -13.23
N HIS A 68 -1.25 -6.71 -14.39
CA HIS A 68 -1.51 -7.87 -15.24
C HIS A 68 -1.14 -9.21 -14.59
N THR A 69 -0.18 -9.21 -13.66
CA THR A 69 0.24 -10.39 -12.91
C THR A 69 0.53 -10.00 -11.47
N TYR A 70 -0.02 -10.77 -10.53
CA TYR A 70 0.27 -10.59 -9.11
C TYR A 70 1.77 -10.64 -8.82
N LYS A 71 2.28 -9.60 -8.15
CA LYS A 71 3.65 -9.55 -7.63
C LYS A 71 3.62 -9.76 -6.12
N CYS A 72 4.40 -10.72 -5.61
CA CYS A 72 4.49 -11.03 -4.18
C CYS A 72 4.96 -9.84 -3.33
N SER A 73 5.64 -8.86 -3.93
CA SER A 73 6.04 -7.61 -3.29
C SER A 73 4.88 -6.86 -2.64
N PHE A 74 3.67 -6.92 -3.20
CA PHE A 74 2.50 -6.29 -2.58
C PHE A 74 2.12 -6.97 -1.25
N GLY A 75 2.13 -8.30 -1.21
CA GLY A 75 1.84 -9.05 0.02
C GLY A 75 2.85 -8.75 1.12
N LEU A 76 4.15 -8.76 0.79
CA LEU A 76 5.23 -8.39 1.70
C LEU A 76 5.07 -6.96 2.23
N LEU A 77 4.69 -6.02 1.35
CA LEU A 77 4.47 -4.64 1.77
C LEU A 77 3.31 -4.52 2.77
N GLY A 78 2.19 -5.20 2.50
CA GLY A 78 1.06 -5.20 3.42
C GLY A 78 1.42 -5.82 4.77
N GLU A 79 2.22 -6.88 4.77
CA GLU A 79 2.75 -7.54 5.97
C GLU A 79 3.65 -6.60 6.78
N GLU A 80 4.64 -5.95 6.16
CA GLU A 80 5.53 -4.99 6.83
C GLU A 80 4.76 -3.81 7.43
N LEU A 81 3.72 -3.32 6.75
CA LEU A 81 2.85 -2.27 7.30
C LEU A 81 2.06 -2.75 8.53
N CYS A 82 1.49 -3.95 8.47
CA CYS A 82 0.77 -4.55 9.59
C CYS A 82 1.68 -4.81 10.80
N GLU A 83 2.94 -5.21 10.56
CA GLU A 83 3.95 -5.38 11.62
C GLU A 83 4.38 -4.04 12.23
N ALA A 84 4.46 -2.97 11.41
CA ALA A 84 4.87 -1.66 11.87
C ALA A 84 3.85 -1.02 12.83
N ARG A 85 2.55 -1.10 12.53
CA ARG A 85 1.47 -0.51 13.36
C ARG A 85 0.18 -1.34 13.28
N LYS A 86 -0.45 -1.56 14.44
CA LYS A 86 -1.69 -2.36 14.56
C LYS A 86 -2.89 -1.71 13.88
N GLU A 87 -2.85 -0.39 13.72
CA GLU A 87 -3.86 0.37 13.01
C GLU A 87 -4.01 -0.16 11.58
N TYR A 88 -2.91 -0.45 10.87
CA TYR A 88 -2.97 -0.97 9.49
C TYR A 88 -3.65 -2.33 9.39
N VAL A 89 -3.57 -3.17 10.42
CA VAL A 89 -4.30 -4.45 10.48
C VAL A 89 -5.81 -4.20 10.36
N GLN A 90 -6.35 -3.29 11.19
CA GLN A 90 -7.77 -2.93 11.18
C GLN A 90 -8.19 -2.32 9.83
N HIS A 91 -7.31 -1.50 9.23
CA HIS A 91 -7.56 -0.92 7.92
C HIS A 91 -7.65 -2.01 6.84
N PHE A 92 -6.71 -2.96 6.79
CA PHE A 92 -6.74 -4.04 5.82
C PHE A 92 -7.89 -5.03 6.03
N GLU A 93 -8.26 -5.35 7.28
CA GLU A 93 -9.43 -6.16 7.60
C GLU A 93 -10.72 -5.50 7.10
N LYS A 94 -10.88 -4.20 7.34
CA LYS A 94 -12.03 -3.45 6.82
C LYS A 94 -12.06 -3.41 5.30
N ILE A 95 -10.90 -3.14 4.67
CA ILE A 95 -10.81 -3.16 3.20
C ILE A 95 -11.13 -4.55 2.67
N PHE A 96 -10.71 -5.63 3.33
CA PHE A 96 -11.05 -6.99 2.92
C PHE A 96 -12.57 -7.22 2.91
N GLN A 97 -13.27 -6.78 3.96
CA GLN A 97 -14.73 -6.84 4.02
C GLN A 97 -15.37 -6.04 2.87
N ASP A 98 -14.96 -4.79 2.68
CA ASP A 98 -15.49 -3.92 1.62
C ASP A 98 -15.27 -4.55 0.22
N GLN A 99 -14.10 -5.15 -0.01
CA GLN A 99 -13.76 -5.82 -1.27
C GLN A 99 -14.55 -7.11 -1.47
N TYR A 100 -14.84 -7.83 -0.40
CA TYR A 100 -15.65 -9.05 -0.46
C TYR A 100 -17.09 -8.73 -0.87
N GLU A 101 -17.68 -7.66 -0.36
CA GLU A 101 -19.03 -7.23 -0.73
C GLU A 101 -19.16 -6.91 -2.22
N ILE A 102 -18.13 -6.27 -2.80
CA ILE A 102 -18.10 -5.90 -4.23
C ILE A 102 -17.46 -6.96 -5.13
N ALA A 103 -17.00 -8.09 -4.59
CA ALA A 103 -16.21 -9.08 -5.33
C ALA A 103 -16.89 -9.60 -6.60
N HIS A 104 -18.22 -9.70 -6.58
CA HIS A 104 -19.04 -10.10 -7.72
C HIS A 104 -19.00 -9.11 -8.90
N SER A 105 -18.68 -7.85 -8.64
CA SER A 105 -18.56 -6.78 -9.65
C SER A 105 -17.13 -6.59 -10.14
N LEU A 106 -16.15 -7.29 -9.56
CA LEU A 106 -14.75 -7.19 -9.96
C LEU A 106 -14.45 -8.02 -11.21
N GLU A 107 -13.64 -7.47 -12.10
CA GLU A 107 -13.07 -8.23 -13.21
C GLU A 107 -12.22 -9.39 -12.69
N ASN A 108 -12.25 -10.54 -13.39
CA ASN A 108 -11.57 -11.78 -12.97
C ASN A 108 -10.09 -11.59 -12.61
N MET A 109 -9.36 -10.73 -13.34
CA MET A 109 -7.95 -10.46 -13.07
C MET A 109 -7.76 -9.69 -11.76
N LYS A 110 -8.56 -8.64 -11.54
CA LYS A 110 -8.53 -7.84 -10.31
C LYS A 110 -8.88 -8.69 -9.11
N LEU A 111 -9.94 -9.48 -9.20
CA LEU A 111 -10.35 -10.42 -8.16
C LEU A 111 -9.22 -11.40 -7.81
N LYS A 112 -8.55 -11.98 -8.80
CA LYS A 112 -7.44 -12.91 -8.58
C LYS A 112 -6.25 -12.25 -7.87
N ASN A 113 -5.91 -11.02 -8.21
CA ASN A 113 -4.81 -10.30 -7.58
C ASN A 113 -5.15 -9.90 -6.14
N VAL A 114 -6.35 -9.36 -5.92
CA VAL A 114 -6.87 -9.00 -4.59
C VAL A 114 -6.94 -10.23 -3.70
N ALA A 115 -7.47 -11.35 -4.20
CA ALA A 115 -7.53 -12.61 -3.46
C ALA A 115 -6.13 -13.11 -3.05
N LYS A 116 -5.15 -13.03 -3.96
CA LYS A 116 -3.76 -13.42 -3.65
C LYS A 116 -3.11 -12.51 -2.62
N PHE A 117 -3.39 -11.21 -2.68
CA PHE A 117 -2.91 -10.24 -1.70
C PHE A 117 -3.41 -10.59 -0.29
N PHE A 118 -4.71 -10.74 -0.12
CA PHE A 118 -5.28 -11.07 1.19
C PHE A 118 -4.96 -12.49 1.66
N ALA A 119 -4.86 -13.45 0.74
CA ALA A 119 -4.38 -14.79 1.08
C ALA A 119 -2.95 -14.77 1.64
N HIS A 120 -2.08 -13.87 1.15
CA HIS A 120 -0.74 -13.70 1.73
C HIS A 120 -0.83 -13.19 3.16
N LEU A 121 -1.59 -12.11 3.40
CA LEU A 121 -1.73 -11.51 4.73
C LEU A 121 -2.32 -12.49 5.76
N LEU A 122 -3.34 -13.27 5.38
CA LEU A 122 -3.92 -14.30 6.23
C LEU A 122 -2.92 -15.42 6.52
N ARG A 123 -2.16 -15.87 5.51
CA ARG A 123 -1.16 -16.93 5.67
C ARG A 123 -0.02 -16.51 6.60
N THR A 124 0.34 -15.24 6.61
CA THR A 124 1.40 -14.71 7.49
C THR A 124 0.87 -14.22 8.84
N ASN A 125 -0.42 -14.40 9.13
CA ASN A 125 -1.10 -13.89 10.33
C ASN A 125 -0.94 -12.36 10.51
N ALA A 126 -0.79 -11.62 9.40
CA ALA A 126 -0.75 -10.16 9.42
C ALA A 126 -2.14 -9.56 9.68
N ILE A 127 -3.21 -10.28 9.31
CA ILE A 127 -4.61 -9.95 9.57
C ILE A 127 -5.36 -11.18 10.07
N SER A 128 -6.50 -11.00 10.76
CA SER A 128 -7.26 -12.08 11.41
C SER A 128 -8.73 -12.19 10.99
#